data_AF-A0A9N9I3V4-F1
#
_entry.id   AF-A0A9N9I3V4-F1
#
_cell.length_a   1.000
_cell.length_b   1.000
_cell.length_c   1.000
_cell.angle_alpha   90.00
_cell.angle_beta   90.00
_cell.angle_gamma   90.00
#
_symmetry.space_group_name_H-M   'P 1'
#
loop_
_entity.id
_entity.type
_entity.pdbx_description
1 polymer ?
#
loop_
_entity_poly.entity_id
_entity_poly.type
_entity_poly.pdbx_seq_one_letter_code
_entity_poly.pdbx_strand_id
1 'polypeptide(L)' 'MSNDWPKICGKYTKWLEDEVANGNIHLFDYSLFSDIDAIGRGGFGYIYSADYNGEKVALKNLQTKEATKEFVNEF' A
#
# COMPACT_ATOMS: atom_id res chain seq x y z
N MET A 1 15.61 17.66 -8.71
CA MET A 1 15.40 16.22 -8.90
C MET A 1 13.91 15.97 -8.74
N SER A 2 13.20 15.66 -9.83
CA SER A 2 11.74 15.48 -9.79
C SER A 2 11.43 14.07 -9.30
N ASN A 3 10.73 13.96 -8.18
CA ASN A 3 10.11 12.71 -7.78
C ASN A 3 8.77 12.64 -8.52
N ASP A 4 8.81 12.18 -9.77
CA ASP A 4 7.61 11.97 -10.58
C ASP A 4 6.89 10.72 -10.07
N TRP A 5 6.08 10.89 -9.02
CA TRP A 5 5.05 9.93 -8.66
C TRP A 5 4.11 9.73 -9.86
N PRO A 6 3.67 8.50 -10.18
CA PRO A 6 2.72 8.28 -11.26
C PRO A 6 1.54 9.23 -11.09
N LYS A 7 1.15 9.94 -12.15
CA LYS A 7 0.01 10.87 -12.12
C LYS A 7 -1.26 10.11 -11.74
N ILE A 8 -1.56 10.05 -10.44
CA ILE A 8 -2.81 9.55 -9.90
C ILE A 8 -3.92 10.49 -10.40
N CYS A 9 -5.00 9.93 -10.94
CA CYS A 9 -6.19 10.71 -11.28
C CYS A 9 -6.70 11.40 -10.00
N GLY A 10 -6.86 12.73 -10.03
CA GLY A 10 -7.14 13.55 -8.84
C GLY A 10 -8.37 13.11 -8.02
N LYS A 11 -9.29 12.35 -8.60
CA LYS A 11 -10.41 11.72 -7.87
C LYS A 11 -9.94 10.72 -6.80
N TYR A 12 -8.95 9.89 -7.10
CA TYR A 12 -8.48 8.84 -6.19
C TYR A 12 -7.55 9.40 -5.10
N THR A 13 -6.77 10.44 -5.42
CA THR A 13 -5.96 11.15 -4.42
C THR A 13 -6.86 11.75 -3.34
N LYS A 14 -7.94 12.44 -3.74
CA LYS A 14 -8.88 13.05 -2.79
C LYS A 14 -9.56 12.00 -1.90
N TRP A 15 -10.03 10.89 -2.48
CA TRP A 15 -10.64 9.81 -1.70
C TRP A 15 -9.65 9.24 -0.66
N LEU A 16 -8.40 8.98 -1.04
CA LEU A 16 -7.37 8.50 -0.10
C LEU A 16 -7.12 9.51 1.02
N GLU A 17 -7.01 10.80 0.70
CA GLU A 17 -6.85 11.88 1.68
C GLU A 17 -8.04 11.92 2.65
N ASP A 18 -9.27 11.82 2.14
CA ASP A 18 -10.50 11.83 2.95
C ASP A 18 -10.56 10.59 3.86
N GLU A 19 -10.23 9.39 3.38
CA GLU A 19 -10.24 8.16 4.20
C GLU A 19 -9.15 8.16 5.29
N VAL A 20 -7.97 8.73 5.00
CA VAL A 20 -6.92 8.95 6.00
C VAL A 20 -7.39 9.97 7.04
N ALA A 21 -8.00 11.07 6.61
CA ALA A 21 -8.51 12.11 7.52
C ALA A 21 -9.66 11.60 8.40
N ASN A 22 -10.52 10.72 7.86
CA ASN A 22 -11.61 10.09 8.59
C ASN A 22 -11.13 8.97 9.53
N GLY A 23 -9.87 8.56 9.45
CA GLY A 23 -9.28 7.48 10.27
C GLY A 23 -9.66 6.07 9.80
N ASN A 24 -10.21 5.92 8.59
CA ASN A 24 -10.54 4.62 8.02
C ASN A 24 -9.29 3.94 7.43
N ILE A 25 -8.30 4.73 7.01
CA ILE A 25 -6.98 4.25 6.57
C ILE A 25 -5.91 4.74 7.54
N HIS A 26 -5.15 3.79 8.08
CA HIS A 26 -4.05 4.08 8.99
C HIS A 26 -2.73 4.09 8.22
N LEU A 27 -1.95 5.15 8.40
CA LEU A 27 -0.61 5.25 7.84
C LEU A 27 0.40 4.61 8.80
N PHE A 28 1.27 3.75 8.25
CA PHE A 28 2.36 3.12 8.98
C PHE A 28 3.69 3.49 8.33
N ASP A 29 4.70 3.77 9.16
CA ASP A 29 6.07 3.86 8.69
C ASP A 29 6.56 2.44 8.33
N TYR A 30 7.11 2.29 7.12
CA TYR A 30 7.59 0.99 6.63
C TYR A 30 8.72 0.42 7.51
N SER A 31 9.47 1.27 8.21
CA SER A 31 10.53 0.86 9.15
C SER A 31 10.01 0.16 10.40
N LEU A 32 8.70 0.19 10.68
CA LEU A 32 8.09 -0.54 11.79
C LEU A 32 7.98 -2.03 11.53
N PHE A 33 8.13 -2.45 10.28
CA PHE A 33 8.07 -3.85 9.87
C PHE A 33 9.49 -4.44 9.83
N SER A 34 9.62 -5.65 10.36
CA SER A 34 10.90 -6.38 10.39
C SER A 34 10.72 -7.81 9.86
N ASP A 35 11.81 -8.55 9.71
CA ASP A 35 11.79 -9.93 9.20
C ASP A 35 10.97 -10.07 7.90
N ILE A 36 11.31 -9.20 6.93
CA ILE A 36 10.55 -9.03 5.69
C ILE A 36 11.03 -10.05 4.66
N ASP A 37 10.16 -11.00 4.32
CA ASP A 37 10.44 -12.05 3.35
C ASP A 37 9.37 -12.13 2.26
N ALA A 38 9.78 -12.33 1.02
CA ALA A 38 8.84 -12.52 -0.08
C ALA A 38 8.22 -13.92 0.00
N ILE A 39 6.90 -13.98 0.17
CA ILE A 39 6.15 -15.24 0.31
C ILE A 39 5.30 -15.58 -0.91
N GLY A 40 5.13 -14.64 -1.84
CA GLY A 40 4.39 -14.90 -3.06
C GLY A 40 4.35 -13.73 -4.03
N ARG A 41 3.75 -13.99 -5.20
CA ARG A 41 3.49 -13.00 -6.24
C ARG A 41 2.08 -13.20 -6.78
N GLY A 42 1.25 -12.17 -6.69
CA GLY A 42 -0.07 -12.12 -7.31
C GLY A 42 -0.05 -11.35 -8.64
N GLY A 43 -1.22 -11.18 -9.25
CA GLY A 43 -1.38 -10.40 -10.49
C GLY A 43 -0.96 -8.93 -10.36
N PHE A 44 -0.97 -8.40 -9.13
CA PHE A 44 -0.75 -6.97 -8.83
C PHE A 44 0.63 -6.67 -8.23
N GLY A 45 1.44 -7.69 -7.94
CA GLY A 45 2.78 -7.53 -7.39
C GLY A 45 3.15 -8.60 -6.36
N TYR A 46 4.11 -8.27 -5.49
CA TYR A 46 4.66 -9.20 -4.51
C TYR A 46 3.93 -9.10 -3.17
N ILE A 47 3.82 -10.24 -2.50
CA ILE A 47 3.33 -10.35 -1.13
C ILE A 47 4.53 -10.74 -0.27
N TYR A 48 4.76 -9.96 0.78
CA TYR A 48 5.81 -10.21 1.76
C TYR A 48 5.17 -10.55 3.11
N SER A 49 5.77 -11.47 3.87
CA SER A 49 5.50 -11.58 5.29
C SER A 49 6.41 -10.64 6.06
N ALA A 50 5.92 -10.07 7.15
CA ALA A 50 6.74 -9.26 8.07
C ALA A 50 6.27 -9.44 9.51
N ASP A 51 7.14 -9.12 10.46
CA ASP A 51 6.82 -9.00 11.88
C ASP A 51 6.46 -7.54 12.20
N TYR A 52 5.34 -7.34 12.90
CA TYR A 52 4.89 -6.07 13.42
C TYR A 52 4.29 -6.25 14.82
N ASN A 53 4.88 -5.61 15.83
CA ASN A 53 4.44 -5.70 17.24
C ASN A 53 4.23 -7.14 17.77
N GLY A 54 5.05 -8.09 17.32
CA GLY A 54 4.96 -9.49 17.72
C GLY A 54 3.93 -10.32 16.95
N GLU A 55 3.29 -9.75 15.92
CA GLU A 55 2.37 -10.44 15.03
C GLU A 55 2.95 -10.57 13.62
N LYS A 56 2.65 -11.69 12.94
CA LYS A 56 2.98 -11.86 11.52
C LYS A 56 1.91 -11.18 10.67
N VAL A 57 2.34 -10.27 9.81
CA VAL A 57 1.48 -9.52 8.88
C VAL A 57 1.89 -9.78 7.44
N ALA A 58 0.98 -9.47 6.51
CA ALA A 58 1.25 -9.51 5.08
C ALA A 58 1.37 -8.09 4.51
N LEU A 59 2.47 -7.80 3.82
CA LEU A 59 2.69 -6.56 3.08
C LEU A 59 2.51 -6.83 1.59
N LYS A 60 1.44 -6.30 1.00
CA LYS A 60 1.16 -6.43 -0.43
C LYS A 60 1.70 -5.21 -1.17
N ASN A 61 2.71 -5.41 -2.00
CA ASN A 61 3.26 -4.38 -2.88
C ASN A 61 2.47 -4.35 -4.19
N LEU A 62 1.84 -3.21 -4.49
CA LEU A 62 1.11 -2.98 -5.74
C LEU A 62 2.04 -2.29 -6.75
N GLN A 63 2.55 -3.05 -7.72
CA GLN A 63 3.50 -2.57 -8.75
C GLN A 63 2.82 -2.24 -10.08
N THR A 64 1.65 -1.63 -10.07
CA THR A 64 0.91 -1.31 -11.29
C THR A 64 0.71 0.20 -11.43
N LYS A 65 0.62 0.69 -12.68
CA LYS A 65 0.24 2.09 -12.96
C LYS A 65 -1.20 2.40 -12.53
N GLU A 66 -2.01 1.36 -12.31
CA GLU A 66 -3.39 1.42 -11.85
C GLU A 66 -3.52 1.06 -10.36
N ALA A 67 -2.42 0.99 -9.59
CA ALA A 67 -2.41 0.51 -8.21
C ALA A 67 -3.45 1.22 -7.34
N THR A 68 -3.71 2.51 -7.58
CA THR A 68 -4.74 3.27 -6.86
C THR A 68 -6.16 2.84 -7.22
N LYS A 69 -6.45 2.53 -8.48
CA LYS A 69 -7.77 2.04 -8.92
C LYS A 69 -8.00 0.61 -8.44
N GLU A 70 -6.97 -0.22 -8.49
CA GLU A 70 -7.01 -1.60 -7.99
C GLU A 70 -7.18 -1.63 -6.47
N PHE A 71 -6.49 -0.74 -5.74
CA PHE A 71 -6.66 -0.57 -4.30
C PHE A 71 -8.08 -0.12 -3.93
N VAL A 72 -8.63 0.87 -4.64
CA VAL A 72 -10.01 1.36 -4.41
C VAL A 72 -11.06 0.29 -4.72
N ASN A 73 -10.81 -0.60 -5.68
CA ASN A 73 -11.73 -1.68 -6.01
C ASN A 73 -11.68 -2.88 -5.05
N GLU A 74 -10.61 -3.01 -4.25
CA GLU A 74 -10.53 -4.05 -3.21
C GLU A 74 -11.23 -3.63 -1.90
N PHE A 75 -11.61 -2.35 -1.77
CA PHE A 75 -12.36 -1.79 -0.63
C PHE A 75 -13.85 -1.61 -0.93
#